data_AF-A0A0F9Z503-F1
#
_entry.id   AF-A0A0F9Z503-F1
#
_cell.length_a   1.000
_cell.length_b   1.000
_cell.length_c   1.000
_cell.angle_alpha   90.00
_cell.angle_beta   90.00
_cell.angle_gamma   90.00
#
_symmetry.space_group_name_H-M   'P 1'
#
loop_
_entity.id
_entity.type
_entity.pdbx_description
1 polymer ?
#
loop_
_entity_poly.entity_id
_entity_poly.type
_entity_poly.pdbx_seq_one_letter_code
_entity_poly.pdbx_strand_id
1 'polypeptide(L)' 'MKKGIFPYFFTVLTLVDYAKKKKISHSNLINKANRQTIEAFLEKGVWKIGVKK' A
#
# COMPACT_ATOMS: atom_id res chain seq x y z
N MET A 1 8.54 -19.47 -23.57
CA MET A 1 9.23 -18.22 -23.13
C MET A 1 9.02 -18.05 -21.63
N LYS A 2 10.10 -17.68 -20.93
CA LYS A 2 10.33 -17.92 -19.49
C LYS A 2 9.23 -17.35 -18.58
N LYS A 3 8.75 -18.16 -17.63
CA LYS A 3 8.09 -17.71 -16.40
C LYS A 3 9.08 -16.79 -15.67
N GLY A 4 9.01 -15.49 -15.98
CA GLY A 4 9.81 -14.47 -15.33
C GLY A 4 9.45 -14.45 -13.86
N ILE A 5 10.43 -14.77 -13.02
CA ILE A 5 10.41 -14.58 -11.57
C ILE A 5 10.19 -13.08 -11.33
N PHE A 6 8.94 -12.65 -11.17
CA PHE A 6 8.63 -11.42 -10.44
C PHE A 6 8.83 -11.77 -8.98
N PRO A 7 9.93 -11.34 -8.35
CA PRO A 7 10.20 -11.76 -6.99
C PRO A 7 9.18 -11.06 -6.09
N TYR A 8 8.68 -11.77 -5.10
CA TYR A 8 7.74 -11.32 -4.07
C TYR A 8 8.33 -10.22 -3.15
N PHE A 9 8.98 -9.19 -3.71
CA PHE A 9 9.66 -8.12 -3.00
C PHE A 9 8.70 -7.11 -2.38
N PHE A 10 7.47 -7.02 -2.89
CA PHE A 10 6.47 -6.09 -2.38
C PHE A 10 5.34 -6.84 -1.69
N THR A 11 5.05 -6.42 -0.47
CA THR A 11 3.86 -6.84 0.27
C THR A 11 2.82 -5.76 0.13
N VAL A 12 1.64 -6.12 -0.38
CA VAL A 12 0.50 -5.23 -0.42
C VAL A 12 -0.21 -5.30 0.93
N LEU A 13 -0.42 -4.15 1.56
CA LEU A 13 -1.17 -4.01 2.82
C LEU A 13 -2.31 -3.01 2.64
N THR A 14 -3.39 -3.16 3.41
CA THR A 14 -4.39 -2.08 3.50
C THR A 14 -3.78 -0.87 4.21
N LEU A 15 -4.27 0.35 3.92
CA LEU A 15 -3.82 1.53 4.66
C LEU A 15 -4.15 1.47 6.15
N VAL A 16 -5.15 0.68 6.56
CA VAL A 16 -5.48 0.44 7.98
C VAL A 16 -4.38 -0.39 8.64
N ASP A 17 -3.95 -1.48 8.00
CA ASP A 17 -2.91 -2.35 8.55
C ASP A 17 -1.54 -1.67 8.56
N TYR A 18 -1.24 -0.91 7.50
CA TYR A 18 -0.04 -0.11 7.41
C TYR A 18 -0.01 0.97 8.50
N ALA A 19 -1.13 1.67 8.73
CA ALA A 19 -1.30 2.65 9.80
C ALA A 19 -0.96 2.06 11.17
N LYS A 20 -1.52 0.89 11.49
CA LYS A 20 -1.28 0.18 12.76
C LYS A 20 0.20 -0.22 12.91
N LYS A 21 0.81 -0.81 11.88
CA LYS A 21 2.21 -1.25 11.91
C LYS A 21 3.19 -0.09 12.08
N LYS A 22 2.93 1.05 11.44
CA LYS A 22 3.80 2.23 11.49
C LYS A 22 3.42 3.25 12.57
N LYS A 23 2.34 3.03 13.32
CA LYS A 23 1.78 3.95 14.32
C LYS A 23 1.47 5.34 13.73
N ILE A 24 0.93 5.38 12.51
CA ILE A 24 0.51 6.60 11.82
C ILE A 24 -1.02 6.64 11.77
N SER A 25 -1.62 7.84 11.83
CA SER A 25 -3.06 8.00 11.64
C SER A 25 -3.52 7.46 10.28
N HIS A 26 -4.58 6.66 10.29
CA HIS A 26 -5.20 6.15 9.07
C HIS A 26 -5.73 7.27 8.17
N SER A 27 -6.37 8.30 8.75
CA SER A 27 -6.89 9.45 8.00
C SER A 27 -5.78 10.25 7.32
N ASN A 28 -4.61 10.36 7.95
CA ASN A 28 -3.44 10.99 7.31
C ASN A 28 -3.01 10.23 6.05
N LEU A 29 -2.98 8.89 6.10
CA LEU A 29 -2.66 8.06 4.94
C LEU A 29 -3.71 8.14 3.85
N ILE A 30 -5.01 8.17 4.19
CA ILE A 30 -6.09 8.36 3.22
C ILE A 30 -5.96 9.72 2.52
N ASN A 31 -5.67 10.79 3.27
CA ASN A 31 -5.45 12.12 2.69
C ASN A 31 -4.24 12.14 1.75
N LYS A 32 -3.15 11.46 2.14
CA LYS A 32 -1.96 11.32 1.28
C LYS A 32 -2.25 10.49 0.03
N ALA A 33 -3.01 9.41 0.15
CA ALA A 33 -3.40 8.56 -0.98
C ALA A 33 -4.31 9.30 -1.97
N ASN A 34 -5.31 10.04 -1.47
CA ASN A 34 -6.17 10.90 -2.29
C ASN A 34 -5.37 11.99 -3.03
N ARG A 35 -4.35 12.56 -2.37
CA ARG A 35 -3.42 13.54 -2.98
C ARG A 35 -2.32 12.89 -3.83
N GLN A 36 -2.28 11.55 -3.91
CA GLN A 36 -1.28 10.77 -4.65
C GLN A 36 0.18 11.05 -4.23
N THR A 37 0.42 11.41 -2.97
CA THR A 37 1.77 11.69 -2.44
C THR A 37 2.47 10.46 -1.86
N ILE A 38 1.80 9.30 -1.89
CA ILE A 38 2.33 8.00 -1.48
C ILE A 38 1.96 6.95 -2.53
N GLU A 39 2.74 5.87 -2.60
CA GLU A 39 2.53 4.75 -3.54
C GLU A 39 1.36 3.84 -3.10
N ALA A 40 0.17 4.43 -3.01
CA ALA A 40 -1.08 3.75 -2.66
C ALA A 40 -2.03 3.69 -3.86
N PHE A 41 -2.90 2.67 -3.87
CA PHE A 41 -3.90 2.47 -4.90
C PHE A 41 -5.23 2.03 -4.29
N LEU A 42 -6.33 2.31 -5.00
CA LEU A 42 -7.68 1.92 -4.60
C LEU A 42 -8.04 0.59 -5.29
N GLU A 43 -8.42 -0.41 -4.50
CA GLU A 43 -8.88 -1.70 -5.02
C GLU A 43 -10.22 -2.04 -4.37
N LYS A 44 -11.29 -2.14 -5.18
CA LYS A 44 -12.66 -2.41 -4.72
C LYS A 44 -13.11 -1.49 -3.57
N GLY A 45 -12.76 -0.20 -3.66
CA GLY A 45 -13.11 0.81 -2.64
C GLY A 45 -12.21 0.82 -1.40
N VAL A 46 -11.19 -0.04 -1.35
CA VAL A 46 -10.25 -0.10 -0.22
C VAL A 46 -8.87 0.40 -0.65
N TRP A 47 -8.33 1.36 0.09
CA TRP A 47 -6.97 1.85 -0.16
C TRP A 47 -5.92 0.86 0.34
N LYS A 48 -4.94 0.57 -0.52
CA LYS A 48 -3.82 -0.33 -0.27
C LYS A 48 -2.49 0.35 -0.63
N ILE A 49 -1.40 -0.14 -0.06
CA ILE A 49 -0.04 0.35 -0.28
C ILE A 49 0.90 -0.82 -0.54
N GLY A 50 1.79 -0.66 -1.52
CA GLY A 50 2.89 -1.60 -1.75
C GLY A 50 4.07 -1.25 -0.86
N VAL A 51 4.54 -2.21 -0.04
CA VAL A 51 5.70 -2.01 0.84
C VAL A 51 6.78 -3.01 0.47
N LYS A 52 8.01 -2.54 0.23
CA LYS A 52 9.15 -3.45 0.08
C LYS A 52 9.39 -4.21 1.38
N LYS A 53 9.66 -5.52 1.29
CA LYS A 53 10.18 -6.30 2.43
C LYS A 53 11.58 -5.84 2.80
#